data_AF-A0A418VI01-F1
#
_entry.id   AF-A0A418VI01-F1
#
_cell.length_a   1.000
_cell.length_b   1.000
_cell.length_c   1.000
_cell.angle_alpha   90.00
_cell.angle_beta   90.00
_cell.angle_gamma   90.00
#
_symmetry.space_group_name_H-M   'P 1'
#
loop_
_entity.id
_entity.type
_entity.pdbx_description
1 polymer ?
#
loop_
_entity_poly.entity_id
_entity_poly.type
_entity_poly.pdbx_seq_one_letter_code
_entity_poly.pdbx_strand_id
1 'polypeptide(L)'
;MITNRSRVPQVVRQFGRRRWKIEALFKTLKSRFALGKFGQKTQQGVLRFLCLSFAAFLLCHLEFLDQRPSGAEQSTPDWGSLAQRVKHRLLGWVRLTEIEVERRQILALLAEDRRDAA
;
A
#
# COMPACT_ATOMS: atom_id res chain seq x y z
N MET A 1 3.30 -4.22 -30.42
CA MET A 1 2.23 -4.68 -31.32
C MET A 1 1.24 -3.54 -31.56
N ILE A 2 1.39 -2.80 -32.66
CA ILE A 2 0.46 -1.72 -33.03
C ILE A 2 -0.70 -2.40 -33.77
N THR A 3 -1.88 -2.45 -33.15
CA THR A 3 -3.05 -3.07 -33.78
C THR A 3 -3.71 -2.05 -34.72
N ASN A 4 -3.55 -2.21 -36.04
CA ASN A 4 -4.19 -1.37 -37.06
C ASN A 4 -5.64 -1.82 -37.35
N ARG A 5 -6.42 -2.11 -36.31
CA ARG A 5 -7.85 -2.44 -36.46
C ARG A 5 -8.65 -1.17 -36.29
N SER A 6 -9.57 -0.89 -37.22
CA SER A 6 -10.55 0.18 -37.08
C SER A 6 -11.31 0.00 -35.77
N ARG A 7 -11.27 1.02 -34.89
CA ARG A 7 -11.90 0.97 -33.57
C ARG A 7 -13.13 1.86 -33.57
N VAL A 8 -14.23 1.34 -33.06
CA VAL A 8 -15.46 2.11 -32.85
C VAL A 8 -15.13 3.35 -31.97
N PRO A 9 -15.70 4.55 -32.25
CA PRO A 9 -15.38 5.78 -31.51
C PRO A 9 -15.53 5.65 -29.98
N GLN A 10 -16.48 4.85 -29.51
CA GLN A 10 -16.66 4.54 -28.08
C GLN A 10 -15.44 3.86 -27.46
N VAL A 11 -14.81 2.94 -28.20
CA VAL A 11 -13.62 2.20 -27.78
C VAL A 11 -12.42 3.14 -27.69
N VAL A 12 -12.24 4.04 -28.67
CA VAL A 12 -11.21 5.09 -28.64
C VAL A 12 -11.38 5.98 -27.41
N ARG A 13 -12.60 6.43 -27.12
CA ARG A 13 -12.91 7.24 -25.93
C ARG A 13 -12.67 6.50 -24.62
N GLN A 14 -12.94 5.19 -24.57
CA GLN A 14 -12.65 4.37 -23.39
C GLN A 14 -11.14 4.19 -23.17
N PHE A 15 -10.37 3.91 -24.23
CA PHE A 15 -8.92 3.80 -24.15
C PHE A 15 -8.26 5.13 -23.77
N GLY A 16 -8.74 6.25 -24.31
CA GLY A 16 -8.30 7.59 -23.91
C GLY A 16 -8.47 7.82 -22.41
N ARG A 17 -9.67 7.54 -21.87
CA ARG A 17 -9.93 7.64 -20.42
C ARG A 17 -9.04 6.72 -19.60
N ARG A 18 -8.82 5.47 -20.04
CA ARG A 18 -7.92 4.52 -19.35
C ARG A 18 -6.47 5.01 -19.34
N ARG A 19 -5.97 5.55 -20.46
CA ARG A 19 -4.62 6.12 -20.56
C ARG A 19 -4.42 7.26 -19.56
N TRP A 20 -5.38 8.18 -19.48
CA TRP A 20 -5.32 9.30 -18.55
C TRP A 20 -5.35 8.85 -17.09
N LYS A 21 -6.10 7.79 -16.76
CA LYS A 21 -6.08 7.18 -15.41
C LYS A 21 -4.70 6.61 -15.07
N ILE A 22 -4.07 5.91 -16.00
CA ILE A 22 -2.72 5.35 -15.81
C ILE A 22 -1.70 6.49 -15.63
N GLU A 23 -1.79 7.53 -16.44
CA GLU A 23 -0.92 8.71 -16.34
C GLU A 23 -1.06 9.40 -14.97
N ALA A 24 -2.31 9.59 -14.51
CA ALA A 24 -2.58 10.15 -13.18
C ALA A 24 -1.99 9.29 -12.06
N LEU A 25 -2.11 7.95 -12.14
CA LEU A 25 -1.53 7.00 -11.17
C LEU A 25 0.00 7.13 -11.10
N PHE A 26 0.68 7.15 -12.25
CA PHE A 26 2.13 7.31 -12.24
C PHE A 26 2.56 8.69 -11.77
N LYS A 27 1.76 9.73 -12.04
CA LYS A 27 1.98 11.08 -11.53
C LYS A 27 1.89 11.14 -10.01
N THR A 28 0.91 10.46 -9.40
CA THR A 28 0.78 10.38 -7.93
C THR A 28 1.94 9.56 -7.34
N LEU A 29 2.28 8.41 -7.92
CA LEU A 29 3.38 7.57 -7.44
C LEU A 29 4.73 8.31 -7.43
N LYS A 30 5.07 9.00 -8.53
CA LYS A 30 6.33 9.75 -8.63
C LYS A 30 6.40 10.92 -7.66
N SER A 31 5.29 11.66 -7.50
CA SER A 31 5.28 12.90 -6.72
C SER A 31 5.02 12.70 -5.22
N ARG A 32 4.27 11.68 -4.82
CA ARG A 32 3.87 11.44 -3.41
C ARG A 32 4.57 10.25 -2.78
N PHE A 33 4.90 9.22 -3.56
CA PHE A 33 5.55 7.99 -3.08
C PHE A 33 7.01 7.87 -3.52
N ALA A 34 7.61 8.99 -3.92
CA ALA A 34 9.02 9.09 -4.28
C ALA A 34 9.49 8.10 -5.36
N LEU A 35 8.59 7.57 -6.19
CA LEU A 35 8.92 6.65 -7.30
C LEU A 35 9.87 7.29 -8.34
N GLY A 36 10.15 8.59 -8.27
CA GLY A 36 11.15 9.26 -9.11
C GLY A 36 12.48 9.57 -8.41
N LYS A 37 12.57 9.42 -7.09
CA LYS A 37 13.71 9.84 -6.26
C LYS A 37 14.51 8.63 -5.77
N PHE A 38 15.08 7.88 -6.72
CA PHE A 38 15.96 6.75 -6.40
C PHE A 38 17.40 7.24 -6.22
N GLY A 39 18.00 6.96 -5.06
CA GLY A 39 19.44 7.16 -4.81
C GLY A 39 20.27 5.88 -4.90
N GLN A 40 19.66 4.76 -5.28
CA GLN A 40 20.31 3.45 -5.28
C GLN A 40 21.06 3.20 -6.60
N LYS A 41 22.32 2.80 -6.47
CA LYS A 41 23.21 2.53 -7.61
C LYS A 41 23.07 1.11 -8.18
N THR A 42 22.38 0.22 -7.48
CA THR A 42 22.22 -1.19 -7.88
C THR A 42 20.83 -1.47 -8.44
N GLN A 43 20.74 -2.33 -9.46
CA GLN A 43 19.47 -2.75 -10.05
C GLN A 43 18.54 -3.41 -9.02
N GLN A 44 19.09 -4.24 -8.13
CA GLN A 44 18.34 -4.88 -7.06
C GLN A 44 17.78 -3.87 -6.06
N GLY A 45 18.54 -2.81 -5.73
CA GLY A 45 18.06 -1.72 -4.90
C GLY A 45 16.84 -1.08 -5.53
N VAL A 46 16.97 -0.64 -6.78
CA VAL A 46 15.90 0.03 -7.53
C VAL A 46 14.62 -0.82 -7.53
N LEU A 47 14.73 -2.13 -7.77
CA LEU A 47 13.57 -3.03 -7.75
C LEU A 47 12.92 -3.10 -6.35
N ARG A 48 13.72 -3.23 -5.28
CA ARG A 48 13.22 -3.22 -3.90
C ARG A 48 12.49 -1.92 -3.57
N PHE A 49 13.06 -0.77 -3.93
CA PHE A 49 12.43 0.51 -3.66
C PHE A 49 11.17 0.73 -4.51
N LEU A 50 11.14 0.25 -5.76
CA LEU A 50 9.93 0.26 -6.60
C LEU A 50 8.80 -0.53 -5.93
N CYS A 51 9.10 -1.75 -5.47
CA CYS A 51 8.15 -2.59 -4.74
C CYS A 51 7.65 -1.91 -3.45
N LEU A 52 8.54 -1.31 -2.66
CA LEU A 52 8.18 -0.59 -1.43
C LEU A 52 7.29 0.63 -1.71
N SER A 53 7.64 1.43 -2.73
CA SER A 53 6.85 2.61 -3.13
C SER A 53 5.45 2.23 -3.60
N PHE A 54 5.35 1.12 -4.36
CA PHE A 54 4.07 0.59 -4.81
C PHE A 54 3.24 0.02 -3.66
N ALA A 55 3.86 -0.72 -2.74
CA ALA A 55 3.19 -1.24 -1.54
C ALA A 55 2.66 -0.09 -0.65
N ALA A 56 3.46 0.95 -0.43
CA ALA A 56 3.05 2.14 0.33
C ALA A 56 1.83 2.83 -0.32
N PHE A 57 1.81 2.94 -1.65
CA PHE A 57 0.65 3.46 -2.37
C PHE A 57 -0.59 2.59 -2.19
N LEU A 58 -0.47 1.28 -2.34
CA LEU A 58 -1.59 0.35 -2.16
C LEU A 58 -2.17 0.44 -0.75
N LEU A 59 -1.33 0.47 0.28
CA LEU A 59 -1.77 0.60 1.67
C LEU A 59 -2.57 1.90 1.90
N CYS A 60 -2.05 3.03 1.42
CA CYS A 60 -2.76 4.31 1.53
C CYS A 60 -4.06 4.32 0.72
N HIS A 61 -4.07 3.66 -0.44
CA HIS A 61 -5.25 3.59 -1.29
C HIS A 61 -6.35 2.72 -0.68
N LEU A 62 -6.00 1.57 -0.11
CA LEU A 62 -6.95 0.70 0.59
C LEU A 62 -7.59 1.41 1.78
N GLU A 63 -6.79 2.12 2.58
CA GLU A 63 -7.27 2.90 3.72
C GLU A 63 -8.19 4.05 3.30
N PHE A 64 -7.92 4.67 2.16
CA PHE A 64 -8.83 5.65 1.58
C PHE A 64 -10.16 5.03 1.13
N LEU A 65 -10.14 3.81 0.57
CA LEU A 65 -11.36 3.11 0.18
C LEU A 65 -12.18 2.67 1.40
N ASP A 66 -11.53 2.24 2.47
CA ASP A 66 -12.16 1.83 3.73
C ASP A 66 -12.89 3.00 4.41
N GLN A 67 -12.30 4.20 4.37
CA GLN A 67 -12.87 5.41 4.98
C GLN A 67 -13.94 6.08 4.13
N ARG A 68 -14.14 5.65 2.88
CA ARG A 68 -15.05 6.33 1.96
C ARG A 68 -16.50 5.99 2.32
N PRO A 69 -17.33 6.98 2.74
CA PRO A 69 -18.75 6.73 2.95
C PRO A 69 -19.41 6.34 1.63
N SER A 70 -20.34 5.38 1.68
CA SER A 70 -21.15 4.98 0.53
C SER A 70 -21.94 6.19 0.02
N GLY A 71 -21.49 6.82 -1.07
CA GLY A 71 -22.12 7.99 -1.69
C GLY A 71 -21.29 9.28 -1.71
N ALA A 72 -20.10 9.32 -1.12
CA ALA A 72 -19.27 10.52 -1.13
C ALA A 72 -18.66 10.82 -2.52
N GLU A 73 -18.71 12.10 -2.93
CA GLU A 73 -18.10 12.60 -4.15
C GLU A 73 -16.61 12.28 -4.25
N GLN A 74 -16.09 12.20 -5.48
CA GLN A 74 -14.68 11.90 -5.76
C GLN A 74 -13.80 13.11 -5.41
N SER A 75 -13.52 13.32 -4.13
CA SER A 75 -12.47 14.24 -3.71
C SER A 75 -11.10 13.58 -3.81
N THR A 76 -10.09 14.35 -4.22
CA THR A 76 -8.70 13.88 -4.26
C THR A 76 -8.18 13.67 -2.83
N PRO A 77 -7.70 12.47 -2.48
CA PRO A 77 -7.21 12.20 -1.13
C PRO A 77 -5.97 13.03 -0.79
N ASP A 78 -5.87 13.48 0.45
CA ASP A 78 -4.61 13.96 1.01
C ASP A 78 -3.72 12.77 1.35
N TRP A 79 -2.84 12.45 0.40
CA TRP A 79 -1.90 11.35 0.52
C TRP A 79 -0.93 11.50 1.71
N GLY A 80 -0.63 12.72 2.16
CA GLY A 80 0.31 12.94 3.27
C GLY A 80 -0.27 12.51 4.62
N SER A 81 -1.48 12.99 4.94
CA SER A 81 -2.16 12.58 6.16
C SER A 81 -2.54 11.10 6.17
N LEU A 82 -2.95 10.54 5.02
CA LEU A 82 -3.18 9.10 4.87
C LEU A 82 -1.91 8.30 5.16
N ALA A 83 -0.79 8.62 4.52
CA ALA A 83 0.47 7.92 4.75
C ALA A 83 0.89 7.96 6.22
N GLN A 84 0.74 9.12 6.87
CA GLN A 84 1.04 9.26 8.29
C GLN A 84 0.12 8.39 9.15
N ARG A 85 -1.18 8.34 8.86
CA ARG A 85 -2.15 7.51 9.59
C ARG A 85 -1.85 6.02 9.41
N VAL A 86 -1.67 5.58 8.16
CA VAL A 86 -1.31 4.19 7.83
C VAL A 86 -0.04 3.77 8.57
N LYS A 87 0.98 4.64 8.58
CA LYS A 87 2.22 4.41 9.33
C LYS A 87 1.94 4.18 10.82
N HIS A 88 1.18 5.05 11.47
CA HIS A 88 0.86 4.89 12.91
C HIS A 88 0.04 3.63 13.18
N ARG A 89 -0.96 3.33 12.34
CA ARG A 89 -1.76 2.12 12.45
C ARG A 89 -0.86 0.89 12.37
N LEU A 90 -0.10 0.74 11.28
CA LEU A 90 0.76 -0.43 11.04
C LEU A 90 1.85 -0.60 12.10
N LEU A 91 2.49 0.49 12.55
CA LEU A 91 3.46 0.43 13.64
C LEU A 91 2.80 -0.07 14.94
N GLY A 92 1.57 0.35 15.23
CA GLY A 92 0.79 -0.18 16.33
C GLY A 92 0.52 -1.68 16.21
N TRP A 93 0.12 -2.15 15.02
CA TRP A 93 -0.13 -3.58 14.76
C TRP A 93 1.11 -4.44 14.92
N VAL A 94 2.26 -3.99 14.40
CA VAL A 94 3.54 -4.71 14.57
C VAL A 94 3.86 -4.86 16.05
N ARG A 95 3.77 -3.77 16.81
CA ARG A 95 4.07 -3.79 18.24
C ARG A 95 3.12 -4.69 19.04
N LEU A 96 1.82 -4.65 18.73
CA LEU A 96 0.83 -5.52 19.37
C LEU A 96 1.13 -6.99 19.07
N THR A 97 1.52 -7.31 17.84
CA THR A 97 1.86 -8.69 17.45
C THR A 97 3.08 -9.21 18.20
N GLU A 98 4.12 -8.39 18.35
CA GLU A 98 5.30 -8.73 19.17
C GLU A 98 4.90 -9.06 20.61
N ILE A 99 4.10 -8.19 21.24
CA ILE A 99 3.63 -8.38 22.62
C ILE A 99 2.81 -9.67 22.74
N GLU A 100 1.95 -9.95 21.77
CA GLU A 100 1.16 -11.18 21.77
C GLU A 100 2.04 -12.44 21.67
N VAL A 101 3.12 -12.39 20.89
CA VAL A 101 4.07 -13.49 20.77
C VAL A 101 4.82 -13.70 22.08
N GLU A 102 5.34 -12.64 22.69
CA GLU A 102 6.01 -12.70 24.00
C GLU A 102 5.07 -13.25 25.07
N ARG A 103 3.82 -12.77 25.11
CA ARG A 103 2.80 -13.27 26.05
C ARG A 103 2.57 -14.77 25.90
N ARG A 104 2.48 -15.28 24.67
CA ARG A 104 2.28 -16.73 24.42
C ARG A 104 3.46 -17.55 24.93
N GLN A 105 4.69 -17.06 24.76
CA GLN A 105 5.90 -17.73 25.25
C GLN A 105 5.92 -17.80 26.78
N ILE A 106 5.61 -16.69 27.47
CA ILE A 106 5.55 -16.64 28.94
C ILE A 106 4.50 -17.61 29.48
N LEU A 107 3.31 -17.63 28.87
CA LEU A 107 2.24 -18.53 29.29
C LEU A 107 2.59 -20.01 29.09
N ALA A 108 3.37 -20.35 28.06
CA ALA A 108 3.84 -21.71 27.84
C ALA A 108 4.82 -22.14 28.94
N LEU A 109 5.81 -21.30 29.27
CA LEU A 109 6.77 -21.58 30.35
C LEU A 109 6.07 -21.73 31.72
N LEU A 110 5.11 -20.85 32.03
CA LEU A 110 4.31 -20.94 33.26
C LEU A 110 3.38 -22.16 33.31
N ALA A 111 3.06 -22.76 32.17
CA ALA A 111 2.29 -23.99 32.11
C ALA A 111 3.18 -25.22 32.31
N GLU A 112 4.43 -25.20 31.85
CA GLU A 112 5.43 -26.24 32.10
C GLU A 112 5.82 -26.27 33.58
N ASP A 113 6.17 -25.12 34.17
CA ASP A 113 6.54 -25.01 35.59
C ASP A 113 5.43 -25.52 36.53
N ARG A 114 4.16 -25.24 36.19
CA ARG A 114 3.00 -25.78 36.93
C ARG A 114 2.78 -27.27 36.77
N ARG A 115 3.23 -27.88 35.67
CA ARG A 115 3.19 -29.35 35.49
C ARG A 115 4.32 -30.01 36.27
N ASP A 116 5.49 -29.40 36.29
CA ASP A 116 6.66 -29.93 37.02
C ASP A 116 6.49 -29.82 38.54
N ALA A 117 5.67 -28.87 39.01
CA ALA A 117 5.35 -28.67 40.43
C ALA A 117 4.16 -29.52 40.96
N ALA A 118 3.47 -30.28 40.10
CA ALA A 118 2.28 -31.08 40.45
C ALA A 118 2.59 -32.58 40.45
#